data_AF-D3Z049-F1
#
_entry.id   AF-D3Z049-F1
#
_cell.length_a   1.000
_cell.length_b   1.000
_cell.length_c   1.000
_cell.angle_alpha   90.00
_cell.angle_beta   90.00
_cell.angle_gamma   90.00
#
_symmetry.space_group_name_H-M   'P 1'
#
loop_
_entity.id
_entity.type
_entity.pdbx_description
1 polymer ?
#
loop_
_entity_poly.entity_id
_entity_poly.type
_entity_poly.pdbx_seq_one_letter_code
_entity_poly.pdbx_strand_id
1 'polypeptide(L)'
;MYFLSHFFPRGLKGKIQKESSKRELLSDTAHLNETHCARCLQPYRLLLNSRRQCLECSLFVCKSCSHAHPEEQGWLCDPCHLARVVKIGSLEWYYQHVRARFKRFGSAKVIRSLCGRLQG
;
A
#
# COMPACT_ATOMS: atom_id res chain seq x y z
N MET A 1 -15.03 13.54 8.20
CA MET A 1 -13.66 13.01 8.11
C MET A 1 -13.53 11.50 7.86
N TYR A 2 -14.61 10.68 7.94
CA TYR A 2 -14.46 9.22 8.09
C TYR A 2 -14.72 8.31 6.87
N PHE A 3 -15.21 8.83 5.74
CA PHE A 3 -15.76 7.94 4.70
C PHE A 3 -14.82 7.48 3.58
N LEU A 4 -13.65 8.09 3.40
CA LEU A 4 -12.74 7.70 2.28
C LEU A 4 -11.48 6.98 2.71
N SER A 5 -11.06 7.15 3.96
CA SER A 5 -10.10 6.25 4.60
C SER A 5 -10.67 4.85 4.87
N HIS A 6 -11.98 4.63 4.67
CA HIS A 6 -12.70 3.41 5.04
C HIS A 6 -13.04 2.47 3.87
N PHE A 7 -12.98 2.94 2.63
CA PHE A 7 -13.30 2.12 1.45
C PHE A 7 -12.11 1.28 0.97
N PHE A 8 -10.89 1.65 1.37
CA PHE A 8 -9.70 0.84 1.10
C PHE A 8 -9.35 0.00 2.34
N PRO A 9 -8.99 -1.29 2.22
CA PRO A 9 -8.83 -2.16 3.39
C PRO A 9 -7.81 -1.58 4.37
N ARG A 10 -8.27 -1.23 5.59
CA ARG A 10 -7.39 -0.80 6.70
C ARG A 10 -6.22 -1.77 6.91
N GLY A 11 -6.44 -3.06 6.66
CA GLY A 11 -5.42 -4.09 6.73
C GLY A 11 -4.24 -3.87 5.78
N LEU A 12 -4.44 -3.30 4.59
CA LEU A 12 -3.36 -3.01 3.64
C LEU A 12 -2.48 -1.84 4.12
N LYS A 13 -3.11 -0.78 4.64
CA LYS A 13 -2.38 0.35 5.24
C LYS A 13 -1.58 -0.08 6.47
N GLY A 14 -2.15 -0.95 7.32
CA GLY A 14 -1.45 -1.52 8.47
C GLY A 14 -0.24 -2.38 8.08
N LYS A 15 -0.37 -3.20 7.02
CA LYS A 15 0.77 -3.98 6.48
C LYS A 15 1.91 -3.09 6.00
N ILE A 16 1.60 -1.98 5.32
CA ILE A 16 2.60 -1.03 4.85
C ILE A 16 3.32 -0.36 6.03
N GLN A 17 2.57 0.12 7.03
CA GLN A 17 3.14 0.75 8.23
C GLN A 17 4.04 -0.21 9.02
N LYS A 18 3.62 -1.46 9.19
CA LYS A 18 4.47 -2.46 9.86
C LYS A 18 5.80 -2.67 9.13
N GLU A 19 5.77 -2.69 7.80
CA GLU A 19 6.97 -2.84 6.98
C GLU A 19 7.84 -1.59 6.90
N SER A 20 7.27 -0.38 7.06
CA SER A 20 8.07 0.84 7.19
C SER A 20 8.78 0.90 8.54
N SER A 21 8.09 0.61 9.64
CA SER A 21 8.71 0.56 10.97
C SER A 21 9.79 -0.53 11.05
N LYS A 22 9.55 -1.70 10.43
CA LYS A 22 10.58 -2.74 10.32
C LYS A 22 11.84 -2.24 9.60
N ARG A 23 11.69 -1.45 8.53
CA ARG A 23 12.83 -0.88 7.80
C ARG A 23 13.59 0.14 8.63
N GLU A 24 12.89 1.02 9.33
CA GLU A 24 13.50 2.01 10.23
C GLU A 24 14.35 1.33 11.30
N LEU A 25 13.88 0.21 11.87
CA LEU A 25 14.65 -0.55 12.86
C LEU A 25 15.88 -1.27 12.27
N LEU A 26 15.89 -1.51 10.95
CA LEU A 26 16.95 -2.26 10.25
C LEU A 26 17.87 -1.33 9.43
N SER A 27 17.68 -0.01 9.49
CA SER A 27 18.51 0.95 8.72
C SER A 27 19.98 0.88 9.12
N ASP A 28 20.25 0.55 10.38
CA ASP A 28 21.61 0.49 10.95
C ASP A 28 22.35 -0.80 10.54
N THR A 29 21.66 -1.69 9.82
CA THR A 29 22.18 -2.97 9.33
C THR A 29 22.19 -3.00 7.79
N ALA A 30 22.77 -1.96 7.17
CA ALA A 30 22.83 -1.81 5.71
C ALA A 30 23.40 -3.05 4.97
N HIS A 31 24.41 -3.72 5.55
CA HIS A 31 25.03 -4.92 4.98
C HIS A 31 24.12 -6.17 5.01
N LEU A 32 23.04 -6.15 5.79
CA LEU A 32 22.14 -7.28 5.94
C LEU A 32 21.37 -7.54 4.63
N ASN A 33 21.14 -6.51 3.81
CA ASN A 33 20.47 -6.66 2.51
C ASN A 33 21.36 -7.29 1.41
N GLU A 34 22.69 -7.30 1.61
CA GLU A 34 23.61 -7.97 0.67
C GLU A 34 23.48 -9.49 0.74
N THR A 35 23.18 -10.00 1.93
CA THR A 35 23.18 -11.44 2.26
C THR A 35 21.79 -12.01 2.51
N HIS A 36 20.82 -11.18 2.91
CA HIS A 36 19.45 -11.57 3.26
C HIS A 36 18.39 -10.74 2.52
N CYS A 37 17.21 -11.33 2.34
CA CYS A 37 16.05 -10.63 1.82
C CYS A 37 15.63 -9.48 2.76
N ALA A 38 15.43 -8.26 2.24
CA ALA A 38 14.95 -7.12 3.04
C ALA A 38 13.57 -7.35 3.71
N ARG A 39 12.79 -8.34 3.26
CA ARG A 39 11.42 -8.57 3.71
C ARG A 39 11.30 -9.75 4.65
N CYS A 40 11.62 -10.97 4.21
CA CYS A 40 11.54 -12.15 5.08
C CYS A 40 12.79 -12.36 5.95
N LEU A 41 13.86 -11.58 5.73
CA LEU A 41 15.17 -11.71 6.40
C LEU A 41 15.83 -13.09 6.23
N GLN A 42 15.36 -13.90 5.28
CA GLN A 42 15.99 -15.17 4.98
C GLN A 42 17.26 -14.96 4.14
N PRO A 43 18.35 -15.70 4.40
CA PRO A 43 19.59 -15.63 3.63
C PRO A 43 19.35 -16.06 2.17
N TYR A 44 19.93 -15.33 1.19
CA TYR A 44 19.77 -15.69 -0.23
C TYR A 44 20.37 -17.05 -0.59
N ARG A 45 21.43 -17.47 0.12
CA ARG A 45 22.08 -18.78 -0.07
C ARG A 45 21.13 -19.96 0.10
N LEU A 46 20.05 -19.80 0.88
CA LEU A 46 19.03 -20.83 1.11
C LEU A 46 17.90 -20.78 0.07
N LEU A 47 17.83 -19.72 -0.73
CA LEU A 47 16.69 -19.37 -1.57
C LEU A 47 17.01 -19.47 -3.06
N LEU A 48 17.54 -20.61 -3.54
CA LEU A 48 17.75 -20.94 -4.97
C LEU A 48 18.18 -19.76 -5.87
N ASN A 49 19.00 -18.83 -5.34
CA ASN A 49 19.57 -17.65 -6.01
C ASN A 49 18.63 -16.77 -6.85
N SER A 50 17.37 -16.56 -6.44
CA SER A 50 16.49 -15.57 -7.11
C SER A 50 16.49 -14.21 -6.40
N ARG A 51 17.66 -13.57 -6.34
CA ARG A 51 17.81 -12.19 -5.84
C ARG A 51 17.23 -11.22 -6.86
N ARG A 52 16.31 -10.35 -6.43
CA ARG A 52 15.63 -9.35 -7.28
C ARG A 52 15.74 -7.98 -6.64
N GLN A 53 16.07 -6.95 -7.42
CA GLN A 53 16.07 -5.57 -6.96
C GLN A 53 14.69 -4.96 -7.16
N CYS A 54 14.14 -4.33 -6.12
CA CYS A 54 12.89 -3.60 -6.23
C CYS A 54 13.11 -2.25 -6.92
N LEU A 55 12.37 -1.95 -7.98
CA LEU A 55 12.50 -0.69 -8.74
C LEU A 55 12.18 0.55 -7.89
N GLU A 56 11.24 0.46 -6.96
CA GLU A 56 10.77 1.61 -6.18
C GLU A 56 11.72 2.02 -5.03
N CYS A 57 12.41 1.07 -4.41
CA CYS A 57 13.15 1.31 -3.17
C CYS A 57 14.59 0.78 -3.19
N SER A 58 15.02 0.25 -4.33
CA SER A 58 16.36 -0.28 -4.59
C SER A 58 16.87 -1.43 -3.69
N LEU A 59 16.12 -1.85 -2.67
CA LEU A 59 16.46 -3.02 -1.85
C LEU A 59 16.30 -4.33 -2.62
N PHE A 60 17.13 -5.30 -2.26
CA PHE A 60 17.05 -6.66 -2.76
C PHE A 60 16.07 -7.51 -1.94
N VAL A 61 15.33 -8.37 -2.65
CA VAL A 61 14.35 -9.31 -2.11
C VAL A 61 14.40 -10.66 -2.81
N CYS A 62 13.87 -11.70 -2.16
CA CYS A 62 13.73 -13.01 -2.78
C CYS A 62 12.50 -13.06 -3.70
N LYS A 63 12.42 -14.07 -4.58
CA LYS A 63 11.27 -14.29 -5.47
C LYS A 63 9.93 -14.28 -4.74
N SER A 64 9.82 -14.89 -3.57
CA SER A 64 8.58 -14.98 -2.80
C SER A 64 8.12 -13.67 -2.18
N CYS A 65 9.03 -12.69 -2.04
CA CYS A 65 8.73 -11.36 -1.50
C CYS A 65 8.73 -10.29 -2.61
N SER A 66 8.48 -10.70 -3.85
CA SER A 66 8.50 -9.84 -5.02
C SER A 66 7.37 -10.14 -5.99
N HIS A 67 6.90 -9.10 -6.65
CA HIS A 67 5.89 -9.10 -7.71
C HIS A 67 6.48 -8.51 -8.99
N ALA A 68 6.03 -8.96 -10.15
CA ALA A 68 6.36 -8.31 -11.41
C ALA A 68 5.80 -6.89 -11.42
N HIS A 69 6.58 -5.93 -11.92
CA HIS A 69 6.08 -4.58 -12.10
C HIS A 69 5.05 -4.57 -13.26
N PRO A 70 3.87 -3.91 -13.12
CA PRO A 70 2.78 -4.04 -14.09
C PRO A 70 3.04 -3.34 -15.44
N GLU A 71 3.92 -2.35 -15.47
CA GLU A 71 4.18 -1.51 -16.66
C GLU A 71 5.64 -1.60 -17.13
N GLU A 72 6.60 -1.38 -16.23
CA GLU A 72 8.04 -1.52 -16.48
C GLU A 72 8.57 -2.96 -16.41
N GLN A 73 9.65 -3.26 -17.15
CA GLN A 73 10.40 -4.51 -17.00
C GLN A 73 11.17 -4.51 -15.67
N GLY A 74 10.67 -5.28 -14.69
CA GLY A 74 11.36 -5.47 -13.42
C GLY A 74 10.46 -6.00 -12.31
N TRP A 75 10.89 -5.77 -11.07
CA TRP A 75 10.24 -6.31 -9.89
C TRP A 75 9.95 -5.25 -8.84
N LEU A 76 8.88 -5.44 -8.09
CA LEU A 76 8.54 -4.69 -6.89
C LEU A 76 8.60 -5.65 -5.69
N CYS A 77 9.07 -5.18 -4.55
CA CYS A 77 8.86 -5.92 -3.30
C CYS A 77 7.40 -5.80 -2.83
N ASP A 78 6.90 -6.78 -2.06
CA ASP A 78 5.49 -6.80 -1.64
C ASP A 78 5.02 -5.48 -1.04
N PRO A 79 5.77 -4.80 -0.16
CA PRO A 79 5.27 -3.56 0.44
C PRO A 79 5.21 -2.39 -0.55
N CYS A 80 6.12 -2.32 -1.53
CA CYS A 80 6.05 -1.31 -2.60
C CYS A 80 4.90 -1.61 -3.56
N HIS A 81 4.67 -2.88 -3.90
CA HIS A 81 3.50 -3.31 -4.66
C HIS A 81 2.20 -2.93 -3.93
N LEU A 82 2.07 -3.27 -2.65
CA LEU A 82 0.90 -2.91 -1.84
C LEU A 82 0.71 -1.39 -1.73
N ALA A 83 1.80 -0.62 -1.58
CA ALA A 83 1.74 0.84 -1.56
C ALA A 83 1.19 1.40 -2.88
N ARG A 84 1.59 0.85 -4.04
CA ARG A 84 1.05 1.22 -5.35
C ARG A 84 -0.45 0.90 -5.43
N VAL A 85 -0.86 -0.30 -5.03
CA VAL A 85 -2.29 -0.69 -5.03
C VAL A 85 -3.11 0.24 -4.13
N VAL A 86 -2.62 0.58 -2.93
CA VAL A 86 -3.28 1.56 -2.05
C VAL A 86 -3.36 2.94 -2.70
N LYS A 87 -2.26 3.43 -3.26
CA LYS A 87 -2.18 4.76 -3.87
C LYS A 87 -3.20 4.89 -5.00
N ILE A 88 -3.23 3.94 -5.93
CA ILE A 88 -4.16 3.93 -7.08
C ILE A 88 -5.59 3.67 -6.61
N GLY A 89 -5.81 2.59 -5.88
CA GLY A 89 -7.15 2.13 -5.48
C GLY A 89 -7.84 3.02 -4.45
N SER A 90 -7.11 3.91 -3.78
CA SER A 90 -7.71 4.95 -2.93
C SER A 90 -8.55 5.96 -3.73
N LEU A 91 -8.27 6.13 -5.03
CA LEU A 91 -8.90 7.13 -5.90
C LEU A 91 -8.95 8.53 -5.27
N GLU A 92 -7.91 8.89 -4.50
CA GLU A 92 -7.90 10.12 -3.71
C GLU A 92 -8.17 11.36 -4.59
N TRP A 93 -7.65 11.40 -5.82
CA TRP A 93 -7.88 12.49 -6.77
C TRP A 93 -9.38 12.73 -7.07
N TYR A 94 -10.14 11.66 -7.29
CA TYR A 94 -11.57 11.71 -7.61
C TYR A 94 -12.35 12.17 -6.39
N TYR A 95 -12.01 11.59 -5.26
CA TYR A 95 -12.67 11.80 -4.00
C TYR A 95 -12.41 13.19 -3.39
N GLN A 96 -11.23 13.75 -3.61
CA GLN A 96 -10.91 15.13 -3.27
C GLN A 96 -11.71 16.11 -4.14
N HIS A 97 -11.81 15.87 -5.46
CA HIS A 97 -12.67 16.68 -6.33
C HIS A 97 -14.14 16.65 -5.91
N VAL A 98 -14.69 15.46 -5.64
CA VAL A 98 -16.07 15.31 -5.17
C VAL A 98 -16.29 16.06 -3.85
N ARG A 99 -15.34 15.99 -2.91
CA ARG A 99 -15.40 16.70 -1.62
C ARG A 99 -15.29 18.22 -1.76
N ALA A 100 -14.46 18.69 -2.68
CA ALA A 100 -14.31 20.12 -2.95
C ALA A 100 -15.62 20.71 -3.52
N ARG A 101 -16.35 19.94 -4.34
CA ARG A 101 -17.60 20.36 -4.96
C ARG A 101 -18.84 20.14 -4.07
N PHE A 102 -18.86 19.08 -3.27
CA PHE A 102 -20.03 18.68 -2.50
C PHE A 102 -19.71 18.40 -1.04
N LYS A 103 -20.52 18.97 -0.13
CA LYS A 103 -20.36 18.75 1.32
C LYS A 103 -20.48 17.28 1.74
N ARG A 104 -21.21 16.46 0.97
CA ARG A 104 -21.62 15.08 1.29
C ARG A 104 -21.71 14.23 0.02
N PHE A 105 -21.50 12.93 0.16
CA PHE A 105 -21.78 11.95 -0.90
C PHE A 105 -23.27 11.84 -1.21
N GLY A 106 -23.59 11.39 -2.42
CA GLY A 106 -24.96 11.27 -2.93
C GLY A 106 -25.87 10.48 -1.99
N SER A 107 -25.46 9.29 -1.56
CA SER A 107 -26.21 8.48 -0.59
C SER A 107 -26.45 9.21 0.73
N ALA A 108 -25.43 9.92 1.25
CA ALA A 108 -25.54 10.71 2.48
C ALA A 108 -26.41 11.98 2.33
N LYS A 109 -26.65 12.44 1.10
CA LYS A 109 -27.63 13.48 0.75
C LYS A 109 -29.04 12.88 0.70
N VAL A 110 -29.18 11.73 0.03
CA VAL A 110 -30.46 11.01 -0.12
C VAL A 110 -31.04 10.59 1.22
N ILE A 111 -30.26 9.94 2.09
CA ILE A 111 -30.73 9.51 3.43
C ILE A 111 -31.26 10.68 4.25
N ARG A 112 -30.58 11.83 4.20
CA ARG A 112 -31.05 13.03 4.92
C ARG A 112 -32.38 13.55 4.39
N SER A 113 -32.52 13.58 3.07
CA SER A 113 -33.78 13.98 2.45
C SER A 113 -34.92 13.02 2.79
N LEU A 114 -34.65 11.72 2.82
CA LEU A 114 -35.63 10.70 3.21
C LEU A 114 -36.03 10.85 4.68
N CYS A 115 -35.07 10.94 5.60
CA CYS A 115 -35.35 11.13 7.02
C CYS A 115 -36.19 12.40 7.28
N GLY A 116 -35.91 13.50 6.58
CA GLY A 116 -36.69 14.74 6.73
C GLY A 116 -38.14 14.62 6.26
N ARG A 117 -38.45 13.70 5.33
CA ARG A 117 -39.83 13.42 4.88
C ARG A 117 -40.58 12.45 5.79
N LEU A 118 -39.85 11.62 6.54
CA LEU A 118 -40.41 10.64 7.47
C LEU A 118 -40.65 11.22 8.87
N GLN A 119 -40.04 12.36 9.19
CA GLN A 119 -40.15 13.05 10.48
C GLN A 119 -41.15 14.21 10.45
N GLY A 120 -41.76 14.50 9.30
CA GLY A 120 -42.76 15.54 9.10
C GLY A 120 -44.12 14.97 8.75
#